data_AF-A0A1S2KIH8-F1
#
_entry.id   AF-A0A1S2KIH8-F1
#
_cell.length_a   1.000
_cell.length_b   1.000
_cell.length_c   1.000
_cell.angle_alpha   90.00
_cell.angle_beta   90.00
_cell.angle_gamma   90.00
#
_symmetry.space_group_name_H-M   'P 1'
#
loop_
_entity.id
_entity.type
_entity.pdbx_description
1 polymer ?
#
loop_
_entity_poly.entity_id
_entity_poly.type
_entity_poly.pdbx_seq_one_letter_code
_entity_poly.pdbx_strand_id
1 'polypeptide(L)' 'MPVPVLRFVLLYAAKARQPLRAVAKRTMPKEVLPSRRHTHHALDDAVEQAELFSNLMAWPGV' A
#
# COMPACT_ATOMS: atom_id res chain seq x y z
N MET A 1 1.85 -22.44 7.56
CA MET A 1 2.15 -21.01 7.75
C MET A 1 0.89 -20.22 7.39
N PRO A 2 0.19 -19.55 8.32
CA PRO A 2 -0.94 -18.72 7.94
C PRO A 2 -0.42 -17.57 7.09
N VAL A 3 -1.02 -17.34 5.91
CA VAL A 3 -0.70 -16.19 5.07
C VAL A 3 -1.24 -14.95 5.79
N PRO A 4 -0.40 -14.02 6.31
CA PRO A 4 -0.93 -12.82 6.93
C PRO A 4 -1.60 -11.99 5.84
N VAL A 5 -2.88 -11.64 6.05
CA VAL A 5 -3.57 -10.64 5.24
C VAL A 5 -2.84 -9.32 5.48
N LEU A 6 -1.88 -9.01 4.63
CA LEU A 6 -0.94 -7.91 4.84
C LEU A 6 -1.64 -6.60 4.47
N ARG A 7 -2.00 -5.81 5.48
CA ARG A 7 -2.54 -4.46 5.30
C ARG A 7 -1.45 -3.53 4.75
N PHE A 8 -1.69 -2.85 3.62
CA PHE A 8 -0.68 -2.02 2.92
C PHE A 8 0.00 -0.96 3.81
N VAL A 9 -0.74 -0.37 4.76
CA VAL A 9 -0.18 0.59 5.72
C VAL A 9 0.83 -0.08 6.67
N LEU A 10 0.62 -1.34 7.06
CA LEU A 10 1.57 -2.09 7.88
C LEU A 10 2.83 -2.45 7.08
N LEU A 11 2.67 -2.88 5.82
CA LEU A 11 3.80 -3.16 4.93
C LEU A 11 4.66 -1.90 4.72
N TYR A 12 4.01 -0.77 4.45
CA TYR A 12 4.71 0.50 4.29
C TYR A 12 5.43 0.93 5.56
N ALA A 13 4.79 0.84 6.73
CA ALA A 13 5.43 1.14 8.02
C ALA A 13 6.74 0.37 8.21
N ALA A 14 6.72 -0.93 7.89
CA ALA A 14 7.87 -1.80 7.98
C ALA A 14 8.98 -1.38 7.00
N LYS A 15 8.66 -1.16 5.72
CA LYS A 15 9.64 -0.77 4.69
C LYS A 15 10.18 0.65 4.87
N ALA A 16 9.39 1.56 5.45
CA ALA A 16 9.79 2.93 5.77
C ALA A 16 10.51 3.06 7.12
N ARG A 17 10.59 1.98 7.92
CA ARG A 17 11.10 1.97 9.30
C ARG A 17 10.45 3.02 10.20
N GLN A 18 9.14 3.25 10.01
CA GLN A 18 8.36 4.20 10.78
C GLN A 18 7.32 3.49 11.66
N PRO A 19 7.01 4.03 12.85
CA PRO A 19 5.97 3.47 13.69
C PRO A 19 4.60 3.59 12.99
N LEU A 20 3.73 2.60 13.18
CA LEU A 20 2.41 2.54 12.50
C LEU A 20 1.58 3.82 12.67
N ARG A 21 1.66 4.48 13.84
CA ARG A 21 0.97 5.74 14.14
C ARG A 21 1.43 6.93 13.28
N ALA A 22 2.62 6.86 12.71
CA ALA A 22 3.20 7.92 11.90
C ALA A 22 2.92 7.75 10.40
N VAL A 23 2.30 6.63 9.99
CA VAL A 23 2.06 6.33 8.58
C VAL A 23 0.57 6.26 8.24
N ALA A 24 0.25 6.74 7.05
CA ALA A 24 -1.06 6.60 6.43
C ALA A 24 -0.88 6.54 4.90
N LYS A 25 -1.93 6.19 4.15
CA LYS A 25 -1.86 6.20 2.67
C LYS A 25 -1.39 7.56 2.14
N ARG A 26 -1.87 8.66 2.73
CA ARG A 26 -1.47 10.03 2.37
C ARG A 26 0.02 10.36 2.61
N THR A 27 0.70 9.61 3.46
CA THR A 27 2.13 9.82 3.77
C THR A 27 3.03 8.95 2.89
N MET A 28 2.46 8.13 2.00
CA MET A 28 3.23 7.33 1.06
C MET A 28 3.75 8.20 -0.09
N PRO A 29 4.94 7.90 -0.64
CA PRO A 29 5.46 8.56 -1.82
C PRO A 29 4.53 8.39 -3.03
N LYS A 30 4.55 9.36 -3.96
CA LYS A 30 3.67 9.33 -5.14
C LYS A 30 3.88 8.10 -6.03
N GLU A 31 5.11 7.60 -6.13
CA GLU A 31 5.46 6.38 -6.88
C GLU A 31 4.82 5.10 -6.31
N VAL A 32 4.43 5.13 -5.04
CA VAL A 32 3.73 4.01 -4.38
C VAL A 32 2.22 4.08 -4.62
N LEU A 33 1.67 5.29 -4.72
CA LEU A 33 0.23 5.49 -4.83
C LEU A 33 -0.30 5.00 -6.19
N PRO A 34 -1.44 4.28 -6.21
CA PRO A 34 -2.06 3.85 -7.45
C PRO A 34 -2.55 5.06 -8.25
N SER A 35 -2.42 4.97 -9.57
CA SER A 35 -2.80 6.03 -10.51
C SER A 35 -4.26 5.99 -10.91
N ARG A 36 -4.93 4.86 -10.66
CA ARG A 36 -6.33 4.60 -11.05
C ARG A 36 -7.32 5.38 -10.19
N ARG A 37 -8.46 5.71 -10.81
CA ARG A 37 -9.58 6.41 -10.18
C ARG A 37 -10.34 5.43 -9.27
N HIS A 38 -10.56 5.82 -8.03
CA HIS A 38 -11.43 5.10 -7.10
C HIS A 38 -12.91 5.33 -7.49
N THR A 39 -13.62 4.28 -7.86
CA THR A 39 -14.99 4.33 -8.42
C THR A 39 -16.05 3.76 -7.47
N HIS A 40 -15.68 3.33 -6.26
CA HIS A 40 -16.53 2.59 -5.31
C HIS A 40 -17.10 1.27 -5.87
N HIS A 41 -16.52 0.75 -6.95
CA HIS A 41 -16.80 -0.57 -7.47
C HIS A 41 -15.79 -1.57 -6.87
N ALA A 42 -16.29 -2.65 -6.28
CA ALA A 42 -15.45 -3.61 -5.57
C ALA A 42 -14.30 -4.21 -6.43
N LEU A 43 -14.55 -4.38 -7.74
CA LEU A 43 -13.52 -4.83 -8.67
C LEU A 43 -12.41 -3.79 -8.86
N ASP A 44 -12.79 -2.53 -9.03
CA ASP A 44 -11.84 -1.44 -9.23
C ASP A 44 -11.04 -1.19 -7.94
N ASP A 45 -11.67 -1.33 -6.78
CA ASP A 45 -11.01 -1.26 -5.48
C ASP A 45 -9.98 -2.39 -5.31
N ALA A 46 -10.32 -3.61 -5.74
CA ALA A 46 -9.40 -4.75 -5.70
C ALA A 46 -8.19 -4.54 -6.63
N VAL A 47 -8.42 -4.00 -7.83
CA VAL A 47 -7.35 -3.64 -8.77
C VAL A 47 -6.47 -2.53 -8.20
N GLU A 48 -7.06 -1.51 -7.57
CA GLU A 48 -6.34 -0.43 -6.89
C GLU A 48 -5.47 -0.98 -5.75
N GLN A 49 -6.00 -1.90 -4.94
CA GLN A 49 -5.25 -2.56 -3.88
C GLN A 49 -4.08 -3.40 -4.44
N ALA A 50 -4.30 -4.13 -5.54
CA ALA A 50 -3.27 -4.92 -6.19
C ALA A 50 -2.13 -4.05 -6.76
N GLU A 51 -2.47 -2.91 -7.36
CA GLU A 51 -1.49 -1.93 -7.86
C GLU A 51 -0.67 -1.33 -6.72
N LEU A 52 -1.32 -0.90 -5.62
CA LEU A 52 -0.64 -0.40 -4.42
C LEU A 52 0.30 -1.46 -3.82
N PHE A 53 -0.13 -2.71 -3.76
CA PHE A 53 0.71 -3.82 -3.30
C PHE A 53 1.95 -3.99 -4.17
N SER A 54 1.76 -4.06 -5.50
CA SER A 54 2.84 -4.23 -6.47
C SER A 54 3.85 -3.09 -6.36
N ASN A 55 3.38 -1.84 -6.28
CA ASN A 55 4.24 -0.67 -6.13
C ASN A 55 5.01 -0.71 -4.80
N LEU A 56 4.38 -1.11 -3.70
CA LEU A 56 5.06 -1.28 -2.41
C LEU A 56 6.12 -2.38 -2.44
N MET A 57 5.88 -3.47 -3.18
CA MET A 57 6.87 -4.54 -3.33
C MET A 57 8.08 -4.08 -4.14
N ALA A 58 7.87 -3.30 -5.20
CA ALA A 58 8.93 -2.73 -6.04
C ALA A 58 9.66 -1.55 -5.38
N TRP A 59 9.00 -0.82 -4.48
CA TRP A 59 9.58 0.33 -3.79
C TRP A 59 10.75 -0.12 -2.89
N PRO A 60 11.96 0.46 -3.02
CA PRO A 60 13.14 -0.01 -2.28
C PRO A 60 13.04 0.19 -0.76
N GLY A 61 12.16 1.08 -0.28
CA GLY A 61 12.11 1.46 1.13
C GLY A 61 13.19 2.46 1.49
N VAL A 62 13.46 2.59 2.79
CA VAL A 62 14.53 3.44 3.37
C VAL A 62 15.61 2.58 4.01
#